data_AF-B5W1V7-F1
#
_entry.id   AF-B5W1V7-F1
#
_cell.length_a   1.000
_cell.length_b   1.000
_cell.length_c   1.000
_cell.angle_alpha   90.00
_cell.angle_beta   90.00
_cell.angle_gamma   90.00
#
_symmetry.space_group_name_H-M   'P 1'
#
loop_
_entity.id
_entity.type
_entity.pdbx_description
1 polymer ?
#
loop_
_entity_poly.entity_id
_entity_poly.type
_entity_poly.pdbx_seq_one_letter_code
_entity_poly.pdbx_strand_id
1 'polypeptide(L)'
;MAALSNLYPEAEVVSEIGGGLNFKGKKMLALLGHQLSGDVRMVVVAHPDRLAIWGFDLFRWLCEQNRCSLMVLNQTSLSPEPEMVEDILAILHCFSSRLYRRSKYKTQVKEDPDLPQPRAKSSLA
;
A
#
# COMPACT_ATOMS: atom_id res chain seq x y z
N MET A 1 -12.16 16.26 1.10
CA MET A 1 -11.05 17.22 1.29
C MET A 1 -11.50 18.48 2.03
N ALA A 2 -12.51 19.23 1.55
CA ALA A 2 -12.98 20.45 2.22
C ALA A 2 -13.43 20.25 3.70
N ALA A 3 -14.01 19.09 4.04
CA ALA A 3 -14.42 18.81 5.41
C ALA A 3 -13.25 18.58 6.38
N LEU A 4 -12.11 18.05 5.91
CA LEU A 4 -10.92 17.80 6.74
C LEU A 4 -10.19 19.11 7.06
N SER A 5 -9.99 19.97 6.06
CA SER A 5 -9.30 21.27 6.27
C SER A 5 -10.07 22.20 7.20
N ASN A 6 -11.40 22.12 7.21
CA ASN A 6 -12.23 22.96 8.09
C ASN A 6 -12.20 22.49 9.55
N LEU A 7 -12.08 21.18 9.79
CA LEU A 7 -12.02 20.62 11.14
C LEU A 7 -10.62 20.73 11.76
N TYR A 8 -9.58 20.74 10.92
CA TYR A 8 -8.18 20.83 11.35
C TYR A 8 -7.44 21.87 10.52
N PRO A 9 -7.63 23.18 10.80
CA PRO A 9 -7.04 24.25 9.99
C PRO A 9 -5.51 24.32 10.10
N GLU A 10 -4.92 23.80 11.18
CA GLU A 10 -3.47 23.73 11.38
C GLU A 10 -2.82 22.46 10.79
N ALA A 11 -3.62 21.54 10.25
CA ALA A 11 -3.11 20.28 9.71
C ALA A 11 -2.65 20.42 8.25
N GLU A 12 -1.58 19.71 7.90
CA GLU A 12 -1.18 19.54 6.51
C GLU A 12 -2.09 18.53 5.82
N VAL A 13 -2.69 18.93 4.69
CA VAL A 13 -3.55 18.06 3.89
C VAL A 13 -2.71 17.30 2.88
N VAL A 14 -2.59 15.99 3.10
CA VAL A 14 -1.85 15.07 2.20
C VAL A 14 -2.83 14.27 1.35
N SER A 15 -2.62 14.26 0.03
CA SER A 15 -3.41 13.48 -0.94
C SER A 15 -2.52 12.73 -1.92
N GLU A 16 -2.75 11.44 -2.08
CA GLU A 16 -1.98 10.57 -2.99
C GLU A 16 -2.90 9.57 -3.69
N ILE A 17 -2.65 9.31 -4.97
CA ILE A 17 -3.41 8.33 -5.75
C ILE A 17 -2.88 6.92 -5.43
N GLY A 18 -3.79 6.00 -5.08
CA GLY A 18 -3.45 4.60 -4.80
C GLY A 18 -2.83 4.33 -3.42
N GLY A 19 -2.93 5.27 -2.48
CA GLY A 19 -2.34 5.14 -1.14
C GLY A 19 -2.79 3.91 -0.34
N GLY A 20 -4.04 3.48 -0.52
CA GLY A 20 -4.63 2.34 0.22
C GLY A 20 -4.00 0.97 -0.08
N LEU A 21 -3.37 0.79 -1.25
CA LEU A 21 -2.67 -0.46 -1.63
C LEU A 21 -1.15 -0.27 -1.78
N ASN A 22 -0.69 0.97 -1.99
CA ASN A 22 0.69 1.27 -2.33
C ASN A 22 1.39 2.09 -1.24
N PHE A 23 2.04 1.39 -0.31
CA PHE A 23 2.84 2.04 0.74
C PHE A 23 4.20 2.58 0.28
N LYS A 24 4.52 2.47 -1.02
CA LYS A 24 5.76 3.03 -1.61
C LYS A 24 5.55 4.39 -2.26
N GLY A 25 4.34 4.95 -2.15
CA GLY A 25 4.04 6.31 -2.57
C GLY A 25 4.96 7.31 -1.88
N LYS A 26 5.35 8.38 -2.58
CA LYS A 26 6.28 9.37 -2.03
C LYS A 26 5.69 10.05 -0.81
N LYS A 27 4.39 10.36 -0.84
CA LYS A 27 3.71 11.04 0.26
C LYS A 27 3.44 10.07 1.42
N MET A 28 3.05 8.84 1.13
CA MET A 28 2.93 7.79 2.15
C MET A 28 4.26 7.53 2.88
N LEU A 29 5.38 7.43 2.15
CA LEU A 29 6.70 7.25 2.76
C LEU A 29 7.12 8.48 3.57
N ALA A 30 6.81 9.69 3.12
CA ALA A 30 7.06 10.90 3.89
C ALA A 30 6.24 10.92 5.20
N LEU A 31 4.96 10.58 5.14
CA LEU A 31 4.09 10.47 6.32
C LEU A 31 4.65 9.46 7.33
N LEU A 32 5.03 8.26 6.87
CA LEU A 32 5.66 7.25 7.71
C LEU A 32 6.99 7.73 8.30
N GLY A 33 7.82 8.44 7.51
CA GLY A 33 9.07 9.03 7.96
C GLY A 33 8.85 10.04 9.09
N HIS A 34 7.93 10.99 8.91
CA HIS A 34 7.59 11.97 9.94
C HIS A 34 6.99 11.33 11.19
N GLN A 35 6.20 10.26 11.03
CA GLN A 35 5.65 9.52 12.15
C GLN A 35 6.74 8.79 12.94
N LEU A 36 7.73 8.18 12.26
CA LEU A 36 8.86 7.51 12.91
C LEU A 36 9.83 8.49 13.58
N SER A 37 9.98 9.70 13.03
CA SER A 37 10.77 10.78 13.65
C SER A 37 10.09 11.42 14.87
N GLY A 38 8.78 11.19 15.06
CA GLY A 38 7.98 11.82 16.10
C GLY A 38 7.54 13.26 15.77
N ASP A 39 7.71 13.69 14.51
CA ASP A 39 7.31 15.02 14.03
C ASP A 39 5.79 15.14 13.93
N VAL A 40 5.10 14.02 13.72
CA VAL A 40 3.64 13.95 13.59
C VAL A 40 3.03 13.37 14.86
N ARG A 41 2.21 14.18 15.53
CA ARG A 41 1.47 13.78 16.74
C ARG A 41 0.09 13.21 16.45
N MET A 42 -0.48 13.53 15.29
CA MET A 42 -1.82 13.10 14.92
C MET A 42 -1.92 12.90 13.41
N VAL A 43 -2.50 11.76 13.02
CA VAL A 43 -2.90 11.47 11.64
C VAL A 43 -4.41 11.37 11.63
N VAL A 44 -5.05 12.15 10.76
CA VAL A 44 -6.51 12.16 10.61
C VAL A 44 -6.87 11.64 9.22
N VAL A 45 -7.75 10.65 9.16
CA VAL A 45 -8.23 10.05 7.91
C VAL A 45 -9.75 10.05 7.86
N ALA A 46 -10.32 10.22 6.67
CA ALA A 46 -11.77 10.17 6.50
C ALA A 46 -12.31 8.74 6.60
N HIS A 47 -11.61 7.75 6.04
CA HIS A 47 -11.94 6.34 6.23
C HIS A 47 -10.67 5.52 6.41
N PRO A 48 -10.75 4.38 7.11
CA PRO A 48 -9.63 3.47 7.26
C PRO A 48 -9.07 3.05 5.89
N ASP A 49 -9.95 2.74 4.95
CA ASP A 49 -9.61 2.21 3.62
C ASP A 49 -8.84 3.23 2.76
N ARG A 50 -8.97 4.54 3.06
CA ARG A 50 -8.19 5.59 2.38
C ARG A 50 -6.73 5.60 2.79
N LEU A 51 -6.43 5.13 3.99
CA LEU A 51 -5.07 5.00 4.49
C LEU A 51 -4.47 3.67 4.04
N ALA A 52 -5.22 2.60 4.23
CA ALA A 52 -4.77 1.24 4.03
C ALA A 52 -5.99 0.32 3.90
N ILE A 53 -6.18 -0.29 2.73
CA ILE A 53 -7.20 -1.33 2.52
C ILE A 53 -6.87 -2.56 3.38
N TRP A 54 -5.58 -2.90 3.45
CA TRP A 54 -5.05 -3.90 4.38
C TRP A 54 -3.94 -3.30 5.24
N GLY A 55 -3.81 -3.77 6.47
CA GLY A 55 -2.76 -3.29 7.37
C GLY A 55 -3.10 -1.97 8.08
N PHE A 56 -4.38 -1.57 8.08
CA PHE A 56 -4.83 -0.45 8.91
C PHE A 56 -4.48 -0.65 10.39
N ASP A 57 -4.68 -1.86 10.92
CA ASP A 57 -4.31 -2.18 12.31
C ASP A 57 -2.80 -2.13 12.55
N LEU A 58 -1.99 -2.49 11.55
CA LEU A 58 -0.53 -2.33 11.61
C LEU A 58 -0.16 -0.85 11.66
N PHE A 59 -0.81 -0.02 10.84
CA PHE A 59 -0.58 1.42 10.84
C PHE A 59 -1.01 2.05 12.18
N ARG A 60 -2.16 1.64 12.73
CA ARG A 60 -2.62 2.05 14.06
C ARG A 60 -1.60 1.70 15.14
N TRP A 61 -1.15 0.44 15.18
CA TRP A 61 -0.13 0.00 16.11
C TRP A 61 1.17 0.81 15.97
N LEU A 62 1.59 1.11 14.74
CA LEU A 62 2.76 1.95 14.48
C LEU A 62 2.58 3.39 14.98
N CYS A 63 1.38 3.96 14.87
CA CYS A 63 1.07 5.27 15.45
C CYS A 63 1.23 5.24 16.97
N GLU A 64 0.67 4.23 17.62
CA GLU A 64 0.73 4.05 19.07
C GLU A 64 2.17 3.94 19.60
N GLN A 65 3.03 3.18 18.92
CA GLN A 65 4.44 3.05 19.30
C GLN A 65 5.20 4.39 19.24
N ASN A 66 4.79 5.29 18.35
CA ASN A 66 5.45 6.59 18.14
C ASN A 66 4.71 7.75 18.80
N ARG A 67 3.80 7.48 19.75
CA ARG A 67 2.98 8.49 20.44
C ARG A 67 2.18 9.38 19.48
N CYS A 68 1.82 8.82 18.32
CA CYS A 68 0.97 9.45 17.32
C CYS A 68 -0.45 8.92 17.48
N SER A 69 -1.44 9.80 17.41
CA SER A 69 -2.86 9.43 17.45
C SER A 69 -3.42 9.28 16.04
N LEU A 70 -3.97 8.10 15.72
CA LEU A 70 -4.68 7.87 14.46
C LEU A 70 -6.20 8.06 14.65
N MET A 71 -6.75 9.10 14.03
CA MET A 71 -8.17 9.45 14.13
C MET A 71 -8.89 9.18 12.81
N VAL A 72 -10.03 8.51 12.88
CA VAL A 72 -10.91 8.24 11.73
C VAL A 72 -12.17 9.08 11.86
N LEU A 73 -12.37 10.01 10.93
CA LEU A 73 -13.60 10.81 10.86
C LEU A 73 -14.67 10.00 10.18
N ASN A 74 -15.61 9.41 10.92
CA ASN A 74 -16.66 8.55 10.34
C ASN A 74 -17.68 9.33 9.48
N GLN A 75 -17.24 9.86 8.34
CA GLN A 75 -18.05 10.56 7.36
C GLN A 75 -18.49 9.56 6.31
N THR A 76 -19.58 8.82 6.51
CA THR A 76 -20.18 7.90 5.53
C THR A 76 -19.83 8.25 4.08
N SER A 77 -18.82 7.59 3.51
CA SER A 77 -18.54 7.69 2.09
C SER A 77 -19.64 6.97 1.32
N LEU A 78 -19.79 7.40 0.07
CA LEU A 78 -20.66 6.81 -0.94
C LEU A 78 -20.54 5.28 -0.97
N SER A 79 -21.58 4.62 -1.53
CA SER A 79 -21.75 3.16 -1.61
C SER A 79 -20.41 2.41 -1.59
N PRO A 80 -20.16 1.58 -0.56
CA PRO A 80 -18.87 0.89 -0.41
C PRO A 80 -18.63 -0.14 -1.51
N GLU A 81 -19.65 -0.54 -2.26
CA GLU A 81 -19.55 -1.65 -3.23
C GLU A 81 -18.65 -1.33 -4.43
N PRO A 82 -18.78 -0.20 -5.16
CA PRO A 82 -17.86 0.16 -6.23
C PRO A 82 -16.40 0.28 -5.80
N GLU A 83 -16.12 0.90 -4.65
CA GLU A 83 -14.75 1.09 -4.15
C GLU A 83 -14.09 -0.27 -3.82
N MET A 84 -14.83 -1.16 -3.16
CA MET A 84 -14.36 -2.53 -2.92
C MET A 84 -14.05 -3.28 -4.22
N VAL A 85 -14.88 -3.12 -5.27
CA VAL A 85 -14.64 -3.75 -6.58
C VAL A 85 -13.37 -3.20 -7.22
N GLU A 86 -13.18 -1.88 -7.21
CA GLU A 86 -11.96 -1.25 -7.72
C GLU A 86 -10.70 -1.75 -7.00
N ASP A 87 -10.74 -1.88 -5.68
CA ASP A 87 -9.64 -2.40 -4.89
C ASP A 87 -9.31 -3.85 -5.22
N ILE A 88 -10.33 -4.71 -5.36
CA ILE A 88 -10.17 -6.11 -5.78
C ILE A 88 -9.53 -6.17 -7.18
N LEU A 89 -10.01 -5.36 -8.13
CA LEU A 89 -9.46 -5.30 -9.48
C LEU A 89 -7.99 -4.84 -9.47
N ALA A 90 -7.64 -3.85 -8.65
CA ALA A 90 -6.27 -3.39 -8.49
C ALA A 90 -5.35 -4.47 -7.90
N ILE A 91 -5.83 -5.23 -6.91
CA ILE A 91 -5.11 -6.38 -6.34
C ILE A 91 -4.89 -7.45 -7.42
N LEU A 92 -5.95 -7.86 -8.12
CA LEU A 92 -5.88 -8.84 -9.21
C LEU A 92 -4.91 -8.41 -10.30
N HIS A 93 -4.96 -7.15 -10.71
CA HIS A 93 -4.03 -6.57 -11.69
C HIS A 93 -2.57 -6.60 -11.20
N CYS A 94 -2.31 -6.33 -9.92
CA CYS A 94 -0.97 -6.43 -9.35
C CYS A 94 -0.44 -7.87 -9.41
N PHE A 95 -1.26 -8.85 -9.02
CA PHE A 95 -0.87 -10.26 -9.06
C PHE A 95 -0.69 -10.77 -10.49
N SER A 96 -1.58 -10.43 -11.42
CA SER A 96 -1.48 -10.83 -12.83
C SER A 96 -0.21 -10.28 -13.47
N SER A 97 0.12 -9.01 -13.23
CA SER A 97 1.36 -8.37 -13.68
C SER A 97 2.61 -9.09 -13.16
N ARG A 98 2.61 -9.49 -11.87
CA ARG A 98 3.71 -10.25 -11.26
C ARG A 98 3.86 -11.65 -11.87
N LEU A 99 2.75 -12.36 -12.10
CA LEU A 99 2.75 -13.67 -12.74
C LEU A 99 3.28 -13.59 -14.16
N TYR A 100 2.79 -12.63 -14.95
CA TYR A 100 3.25 -12.41 -16.32
C TYR A 100 4.75 -12.11 -16.38
N ARG A 101 5.25 -11.26 -15.47
CA ARG A 101 6.68 -10.97 -15.35
C ARG A 101 7.49 -12.24 -15.05
N ARG A 102 7.05 -13.08 -14.10
CA ARG A 102 7.72 -14.35 -13.78
C ARG A 102 7.74 -15.32 -14.96
N SER A 103 6.66 -15.39 -15.73
CA SER A 103 6.61 -16.22 -16.95
C SER A 103 7.59 -15.72 -18.01
N LYS A 104 7.68 -14.40 -18.24
CA LYS A 104 8.68 -13.82 -19.16
C LYS A 104 10.11 -14.12 -18.74
N TYR A 105 10.45 -13.94 -17.47
CA TYR A 105 11.79 -14.29 -16.97
C TYR A 105 12.10 -15.78 -17.11
N LYS A 106 11.14 -16.67 -16.84
CA LYS A 106 11.33 -18.11 -17.05
C LYS A 106 11.61 -18.47 -18.51
N THR A 107 10.94 -17.80 -19.45
CA THR A 107 11.19 -18.01 -20.89
C THR A 107 12.55 -17.45 -21.29
N GLN A 108 12.89 -16.21 -20.89
CA GLN A 108 14.19 -15.59 -21.19
C GLN A 108 15.36 -16.40 -20.62
N VAL A 109 15.26 -16.90 -19.38
CA VAL A 109 16.31 -17.73 -18.76
C VAL A 109 16.48 -19.08 -19.47
N LYS A 110 15.43 -19.63 -20.08
CA LYS A 110 15.54 -20.86 -20.88
C LYS A 110 16.18 -20.63 -22.26
N GLU A 111 15.97 -19.45 -22.82
CA GLU A 111 16.43 -19.07 -24.16
C GLU A 111 17.82 -18.41 -24.16
N ASP A 112 18.34 -18.03 -22.99
CA ASP A 112 19.65 -17.42 -22.82
C ASP A 112 20.78 -18.47 -23.00
N PRO A 113 21.58 -18.38 -24.07
CA PRO A 113 22.64 -19.35 -24.37
C PRO A 113 23.86 -19.22 -23.46
N ASP A 114 24.03 -18.10 -22.75
CA ASP A 114 25.19 -17.81 -21.90
C ASP A 114 24.98 -18.24 -20.44
N LEU A 115 23.76 -18.66 -20.07
CA LEU A 115 23.47 -19.18 -18.73
C LEU A 115 23.87 -20.65 -18.59
N PRO A 116 24.55 -21.04 -17.49
CA PRO A 116 24.83 -22.45 -17.22
C PRO A 116 23.52 -23.22 -17.05
N GLN A 117 23.28 -24.18 -17.94
CA GLN A 117 22.08 -25.02 -17.92
C GLN A 117 21.98 -25.76 -16.56
N PRO A 118 20.79 -25.82 -15.94
CA PRO A 118 20.62 -26.52 -14.68
C PRO A 118 21.05 -27.98 -14.86
N ARG A 119 22.01 -28.43 -14.04
CA ARG A 119 22.48 -29.83 -14.07
C ARG A 119 21.26 -30.73 -14.00
N ALA A 120 21.12 -31.61 -14.99
CA ALA A 120 20.09 -32.64 -14.99
C ALA A 120 20.09 -33.30 -13.62
N LYS A 121 18.93 -33.32 -12.95
CA LYS A 121 18.81 -34.01 -11.66
C LYS A 121 19.31 -35.43 -11.91
N SER A 122 20.43 -35.80 -11.29
CA SER A 122 20.91 -37.17 -11.30
C SER A 122 19.76 -38.02 -10.78
N SER A 123 19.20 -38.84 -11.65
CA SER A 123 18.29 -39.91 -11.32
C SER A 123 19.02 -40.80 -10.30
N LEU A 124 18.79 -40.55 -9.02
CA LEU A 124 19.03 -41.53 -7.99
C LEU A 124 17.87 -42.51 -8.09
N ALA A 125 18.26 -43.76 -8.31
CA ALA A 125 17.45 -44.95 -8.44
C ALA A 125 16.41 -45.12 -7.31
#